data_AF-A0AA50RLI5-F1
#
_entry.id   AF-A0AA50RLI5-F1
#
_cell.length_a   1.000
_cell.length_b   1.000
_cell.length_c   1.000
_cell.angle_alpha   90.00
_cell.angle_beta   90.00
_cell.angle_gamma   90.00
#
_symmetry.space_group_name_H-M   'P 1'
#
loop_
_entity.id
_entity.type
_entity.pdbx_description
1 polymer ?
#
loop_
_entity_poly.entity_id
_entity_poly.type
_entity_poly.pdbx_seq_one_letter_code
_entity_poly.pdbx_strand_id
1 'polypeptide(L)'
;FKNDGYQNDRGSNDDIIKPPPLPSDEDAYASGKVKLSRNEKWRILKNVAAVSCAFMVQFTAFQGTANLQSSINAADGLGTVSLSSIYAALVVSCIFVPTFLIKRLTVKWTLCLSMLCYAPYIGAQFYPAFFTLVPAGVVVGLGAAPMWTSKATYLTQAGSVYAKLTDQAVDGIIVRFFGFFFLAWQTAELWGN
;
A
#
# COMPACT_ATOMS: atom_id res chain seq x y z
N PHE A 1 64.57 50.60 7.03
CA PHE A 1 63.77 49.39 6.73
C PHE A 1 62.33 49.68 7.12
N LYS A 2 61.46 49.71 6.11
CA LYS A 2 60.01 49.90 6.23
C LYS A 2 59.40 48.51 6.42
N ASN A 3 58.45 48.34 7.33
CA ASN A 3 57.45 47.30 7.17
C ASN A 3 56.10 47.81 7.65
N ASP A 4 55.35 48.29 6.66
CA ASP A 4 53.94 48.68 6.73
C ASP A 4 53.09 47.44 7.05
N GLY A 5 52.01 47.61 7.81
CA GLY A 5 51.02 46.53 7.91
C GLY A 5 49.97 46.62 9.02
N TYR A 6 50.07 47.56 9.97
CA TYR A 6 48.97 47.84 10.90
C TYR A 6 47.96 48.81 10.26
N GLN A 7 47.15 48.32 9.31
CA GLN A 7 45.85 48.94 8.99
C GLN A 7 44.98 48.03 8.11
N ASN A 8 43.79 47.72 8.65
CA ASN A 8 42.57 47.22 8.00
C ASN A 8 42.57 45.79 7.44
N ASP A 9 41.87 44.90 8.14
CA ASP A 9 40.75 44.17 7.53
C ASP A 9 39.83 43.55 8.59
N ARG A 10 38.72 44.24 8.85
CA ARG A 10 37.48 43.58 9.26
C ARG A 10 36.95 42.88 8.00
N GLY A 11 37.17 41.58 7.85
CA GLY A 11 36.66 40.87 6.68
C GLY A 11 36.92 39.36 6.69
N SER A 12 35.88 38.62 6.33
CA SER A 12 35.84 37.20 5.96
C SER A 12 36.08 36.15 7.02
N ASN A 13 34.98 35.70 7.61
CA ASN A 13 34.82 34.31 8.07
C ASN A 13 33.70 33.60 7.28
N ASP A 14 33.47 34.01 6.03
CA ASP A 14 32.29 33.66 5.21
C ASP A 14 32.58 32.69 4.06
N ASP A 15 33.57 31.79 4.17
CA ASP A 15 33.89 30.84 3.09
C ASP A 15 33.79 29.36 3.51
N ILE A 16 32.75 29.00 4.28
CA ILE A 16 32.26 27.61 4.29
C ILE A 16 31.17 27.50 3.23
N ILE A 17 31.56 27.28 1.98
CA ILE A 17 30.63 26.93 0.90
C ILE A 17 30.06 25.53 1.23
N LYS A 18 28.90 25.52 1.90
CA LYS A 18 28.11 24.30 2.09
C LYS A 18 27.79 23.74 0.71
N PRO A 19 28.02 22.43 0.46
CA PRO A 19 27.64 21.83 -0.82
C PRO A 19 26.15 22.10 -1.09
N PRO A 20 25.74 22.25 -2.38
CA PRO A 20 24.35 22.44 -2.73
C PRO A 20 23.51 21.41 -1.99
N PRO A 21 22.42 21.81 -1.31
CA PRO A 21 21.48 20.86 -0.76
C PRO A 21 21.13 19.85 -1.84
N LEU A 22 21.28 18.56 -1.56
CA LEU A 22 20.70 17.54 -2.41
C LEU A 22 19.24 17.92 -2.61
N PRO A 23 18.71 17.90 -3.84
CA PRO A 23 17.30 18.19 -4.06
C PRO A 23 16.50 17.34 -3.08
N SER A 24 15.68 17.98 -2.26
CA SER A 24 14.79 17.26 -1.37
C SER A 24 13.88 16.38 -2.23
N ASP A 25 13.41 15.25 -1.71
CA ASP A 25 12.43 14.43 -2.43
C ASP A 25 11.15 15.24 -2.80
N GLU A 26 10.95 16.41 -2.18
CA GLU A 26 9.94 17.42 -2.54
C GLU A 26 10.26 18.12 -3.88
N ASP A 27 11.52 18.47 -4.14
CA ASP A 27 11.97 19.17 -5.36
C ASP A 27 11.99 18.25 -6.59
N ALA A 28 12.23 16.95 -6.39
CA ALA A 28 12.17 15.95 -7.46
C ALA A 28 10.74 15.75 -8.02
N TYR A 29 9.70 16.13 -7.24
CA TYR A 29 8.30 16.05 -7.65
C TYR A 29 7.80 17.28 -8.42
N ALA A 30 8.58 18.37 -8.48
CA ALA A 30 8.20 19.65 -9.08
C ALA A 30 8.31 19.72 -10.62
N SER A 31 8.64 18.63 -11.30
CA SER A 31 8.75 18.65 -12.76
C SER A 31 7.41 18.45 -13.46
N GLY A 32 6.90 19.54 -14.05
CA GLY A 32 5.94 19.54 -15.16
C GLY A 32 4.49 19.86 -14.78
N LYS A 33 4.03 21.09 -15.06
CA LYS A 33 2.60 21.45 -15.10
C LYS A 33 1.92 20.72 -16.26
N VAL A 34 1.59 19.44 -16.10
CA VAL A 34 0.69 18.75 -17.03
C VAL A 34 -0.74 19.17 -16.66
N LYS A 35 -1.34 20.09 -17.44
CA LYS A 35 -2.77 20.41 -17.34
C LYS A 35 -3.58 19.18 -17.77
N LEU A 36 -3.76 18.22 -16.86
CA LEU A 36 -4.66 17.07 -17.07
C LEU A 36 -6.11 17.52 -16.85
N SER A 37 -7.01 17.04 -17.70
CA SER A 37 -8.42 17.44 -17.82
C SER A 37 -9.24 17.08 -16.57
N ARG A 38 -10.37 17.78 -16.34
CA ARG A 38 -11.34 17.47 -15.26
C ARG A 38 -11.77 15.99 -15.29
N ASN A 39 -11.81 15.38 -16.47
CA ASN A 39 -12.11 13.96 -16.65
C ASN A 39 -11.07 13.06 -15.98
N GLU A 40 -9.80 13.45 -15.92
CA GLU A 40 -8.74 12.64 -15.33
C GLU A 40 -8.82 12.63 -13.81
N LYS A 41 -9.21 13.75 -13.18
CA LYS A 41 -9.54 13.80 -11.75
C LYS A 41 -10.63 12.79 -11.39
N TRP A 42 -11.72 12.79 -12.17
CA TRP A 42 -12.85 11.89 -11.94
C TRP A 42 -12.47 10.42 -12.19
N ARG A 43 -11.61 10.15 -13.18
CA ARG A 43 -11.06 8.81 -13.42
C ARG A 43 -10.22 8.32 -12.25
N ILE A 44 -9.37 9.17 -11.66
CA ILE A 44 -8.57 8.80 -10.48
C ILE A 44 -9.48 8.48 -9.30
N LEU A 45 -10.47 9.34 -9.01
CA LEU A 45 -11.43 9.11 -7.93
C LEU A 45 -12.21 7.81 -8.14
N LYS A 46 -12.70 7.55 -9.36
CA LYS A 46 -13.39 6.30 -9.71
C LYS A 46 -12.48 5.09 -9.52
N ASN A 47 -11.21 5.17 -9.86
CA ASN A 47 -10.28 4.06 -9.67
C ASN A 47 -9.99 3.80 -8.18
N VAL A 48 -9.77 4.86 -7.39
CA VAL A 48 -9.57 4.72 -5.92
C VAL A 48 -10.81 4.14 -5.26
N ALA A 49 -12.01 4.59 -5.66
CA ALA A 49 -13.27 4.02 -5.20
C ALA A 49 -13.41 2.54 -5.60
N ALA A 50 -13.12 2.20 -6.85
CA ALA A 50 -13.18 0.82 -7.33
C ALA A 50 -12.21 -0.11 -6.56
N VAL A 51 -10.98 0.33 -6.33
CA VAL A 51 -10.01 -0.43 -5.51
C VAL A 51 -10.52 -0.58 -4.08
N SER A 52 -11.03 0.49 -3.47
CA SER A 52 -11.58 0.44 -2.10
C SER A 52 -12.75 -0.54 -2.00
N CYS A 53 -13.70 -0.50 -2.95
CA CYS A 53 -14.81 -1.45 -3.00
C CYS A 53 -14.35 -2.89 -3.24
N ALA A 54 -13.35 -3.12 -4.10
CA ALA A 54 -12.81 -4.46 -4.33
C ALA A 54 -12.20 -5.05 -3.05
N PHE A 55 -11.43 -4.25 -2.30
CA PHE A 55 -10.92 -4.65 -1.00
C PHE A 55 -12.04 -4.90 0.02
N MET A 56 -13.05 -4.02 0.06
CA MET A 56 -14.22 -4.21 0.93
C MET A 56 -14.88 -5.57 0.67
N VAL A 57 -15.22 -5.89 -0.58
CA VAL A 57 -15.85 -7.17 -0.94
C VAL A 57 -14.95 -8.36 -0.60
N GLN A 58 -13.64 -8.25 -0.91
CA GLN A 58 -12.67 -9.33 -0.63
C GLN A 58 -12.55 -9.63 0.87
N PHE A 59 -12.50 -8.59 1.71
CA PHE A 59 -12.38 -8.75 3.16
C PHE A 59 -13.71 -9.13 3.82
N THR A 60 -14.85 -8.66 3.33
CA THR A 60 -16.16 -9.18 3.75
C THR A 60 -16.27 -10.67 3.47
N ALA A 61 -15.87 -11.13 2.27
CA ALA A 61 -15.89 -12.55 1.93
C ALA A 61 -14.93 -13.36 2.82
N PHE A 62 -13.71 -12.86 3.05
CA PHE A 62 -12.70 -13.54 3.87
C PHE A 62 -13.11 -13.61 5.36
N GLN A 63 -13.54 -12.49 5.94
CA GLN A 63 -13.99 -12.42 7.33
C GLN A 63 -15.28 -13.20 7.56
N GLY A 64 -16.27 -13.06 6.67
CA GLY A 64 -17.51 -13.85 6.75
C GLY A 64 -17.25 -15.35 6.66
N THR A 65 -16.32 -15.74 5.80
CA THR A 65 -15.87 -17.13 5.72
C THR A 65 -15.17 -17.60 7.01
N ALA A 66 -14.29 -16.78 7.59
CA ALA A 66 -13.62 -17.09 8.86
C ALA A 66 -14.63 -17.21 10.02
N ASN A 67 -15.67 -16.38 10.05
CA ASN A 67 -16.75 -16.41 11.03
C ASN A 67 -17.64 -17.66 10.87
N LEU A 68 -17.85 -18.14 9.64
CA LEU A 68 -18.53 -19.42 9.40
C LEU A 68 -17.66 -20.61 9.81
N GLN A 69 -16.34 -20.54 9.61
CA GLN A 69 -15.41 -21.61 10.01
C GLN A 69 -15.41 -21.86 11.53
N SER A 70 -15.49 -20.80 12.36
CA SER A 70 -15.55 -20.96 13.83
C SER A 70 -16.86 -21.62 14.31
N SER A 71 -17.94 -21.51 13.53
CA SER A 71 -19.26 -22.06 13.88
C SER A 71 -19.51 -23.48 13.33
N ILE A 72 -19.05 -23.78 12.11
CA ILE A 72 -19.30 -25.08 11.44
C ILE A 72 -18.15 -26.08 11.62
N ASN A 73 -16.90 -25.61 11.69
CA ASN A 73 -15.71 -26.47 11.72
C ASN A 73 -15.00 -26.43 13.09
N ALA A 74 -15.80 -26.40 14.17
CA ALA A 74 -15.32 -26.51 15.54
C ALA A 74 -14.69 -27.89 15.83
N ALA A 75 -14.94 -28.89 14.99
CA ALA A 75 -14.25 -30.17 15.03
C ALA A 75 -12.81 -30.03 14.52
N ASP A 76 -11.84 -30.36 15.38
CA ASP A 76 -10.40 -30.51 15.11
C ASP A 76 -9.52 -29.25 14.99
N GLY A 77 -10.03 -28.02 15.18
CA GLY A 77 -9.19 -26.80 15.21
C GLY A 77 -8.63 -26.38 13.85
N LEU A 78 -9.24 -26.86 12.77
CA LEU A 78 -8.82 -26.66 11.38
C LEU A 78 -8.77 -25.18 10.98
N GLY A 79 -9.71 -24.37 11.46
CA GLY A 79 -9.71 -22.91 11.27
C GLY A 79 -8.50 -22.24 11.91
N THR A 80 -8.13 -22.63 13.13
CA THR A 80 -6.95 -22.09 13.84
C THR A 80 -5.67 -22.39 13.09
N VAL A 81 -5.47 -23.65 12.66
CA VAL A 81 -4.27 -24.06 11.91
C VAL A 81 -4.18 -23.32 10.56
N SER A 82 -5.31 -23.20 9.85
CA SER A 82 -5.38 -22.43 8.60
C SER A 82 -5.00 -20.96 8.82
N LEU A 83 -5.60 -20.28 9.81
CA LEU A 83 -5.28 -18.89 10.13
C LEU A 83 -3.81 -18.72 10.54
N SER A 84 -3.28 -19.60 11.39
CA SER A 84 -1.85 -19.58 11.76
C SER A 84 -0.94 -19.71 10.55
N SER A 85 -1.29 -20.57 9.58
CA SER A 85 -0.53 -20.72 8.34
C SER A 85 -0.54 -19.46 7.47
N ILE A 86 -1.67 -18.73 7.41
CA ILE A 86 -1.78 -17.45 6.70
C ILE A 86 -0.86 -16.42 7.35
N TYR A 87 -0.90 -16.28 8.67
CA TYR A 87 -0.05 -15.30 9.38
C TYR A 87 1.44 -15.65 9.29
N ALA A 88 1.80 -16.93 9.42
CA ALA A 88 3.19 -17.38 9.25
C ALA A 88 3.69 -17.09 7.83
N ALA A 89 2.90 -17.41 6.80
CA ALA A 89 3.24 -17.12 5.41
C ALA A 89 3.30 -15.61 5.12
N LEU A 90 2.43 -14.80 5.76
CA LEU A 90 2.46 -13.34 5.67
C LEU A 90 3.78 -12.78 6.19
N VAL A 91 4.24 -13.23 7.37
CA VAL A 91 5.51 -12.79 7.95
C VAL A 91 6.67 -13.09 7.01
N VAL A 92 6.72 -14.29 6.44
CA VAL A 92 7.75 -14.67 5.45
C VAL A 92 7.63 -13.82 4.18
N SER A 93 6.40 -13.55 3.73
CA SER A 93 6.12 -12.77 2.53
C SER A 93 6.64 -11.33 2.62
N CYS A 94 6.45 -10.67 3.76
CA CYS A 94 6.82 -9.27 4.00
C CYS A 94 8.26 -8.90 3.61
N ILE A 95 9.20 -9.84 3.70
CA ILE A 95 10.63 -9.58 3.47
C ILE A 95 10.96 -9.54 1.97
N PHE A 96 10.42 -10.47 1.18
CA PHE A 96 10.89 -10.71 -0.19
C PHE A 96 9.84 -10.39 -1.25
N VAL A 97 8.59 -10.74 -0.98
CA VAL A 97 7.55 -10.83 -2.01
C VAL A 97 7.06 -9.44 -2.46
N PRO A 98 6.80 -8.44 -1.58
CA PRO A 98 6.41 -7.11 -2.01
C PRO A 98 7.45 -6.44 -2.91
N THR A 99 8.71 -6.42 -2.49
CA THR A 99 9.79 -5.76 -3.23
C THR A 99 10.06 -6.46 -4.56
N PHE A 100 10.02 -7.79 -4.61
CA PHE A 100 10.21 -8.55 -5.83
C PHE A 100 9.06 -8.34 -6.83
N LEU A 101 7.81 -8.50 -6.38
CA LEU A 101 6.64 -8.39 -7.27
C LEU A 101 6.47 -6.97 -7.79
N ILE A 102 6.60 -5.94 -6.96
CA ILE A 102 6.42 -4.54 -7.39
C ILE A 102 7.46 -4.15 -8.45
N LYS A 103 8.72 -4.58 -8.27
CA LYS A 103 9.79 -4.29 -9.24
C LYS A 103 9.59 -5.01 -10.59
N ARG A 104 9.02 -6.22 -10.60
CA ARG A 104 8.84 -7.02 -11.83
C ARG A 104 7.52 -6.78 -12.55
N LEU A 105 6.43 -6.65 -11.80
CA LEU A 105 5.06 -6.71 -12.35
C LEU A 105 4.35 -5.36 -12.35
N THR A 106 4.90 -4.31 -11.74
CA THR A 106 4.20 -3.02 -11.52
C THR A 106 3.06 -3.13 -10.50
N VAL A 107 2.83 -2.05 -9.75
CA VAL A 107 1.85 -1.94 -8.65
C VAL A 107 0.44 -2.46 -9.01
N LYS A 108 -0.05 -2.18 -10.23
CA LYS A 108 -1.39 -2.60 -10.67
C LYS A 108 -1.51 -4.12 -10.81
N TRP A 109 -0.54 -4.77 -11.45
CA TRP A 109 -0.59 -6.22 -11.66
C TRP A 109 -0.30 -6.98 -10.38
N THR A 110 0.59 -6.47 -9.52
CA THR A 110 0.80 -7.04 -8.19
C THR A 110 -0.50 -7.03 -7.39
N LEU A 111 -1.25 -5.92 -7.39
CA LEU A 111 -2.53 -5.83 -6.69
C LEU A 111 -3.55 -6.86 -7.20
N CYS A 112 -3.70 -6.99 -8.53
CA CYS A 112 -4.60 -7.99 -9.12
C CYS A 112 -4.18 -9.43 -8.82
N LEU A 113 -2.90 -9.75 -8.99
CA LEU A 113 -2.36 -11.10 -8.76
C LEU A 113 -2.52 -11.50 -7.30
N SER A 114 -2.22 -10.58 -6.38
CA SER A 114 -2.37 -10.83 -4.95
C SER A 114 -3.83 -10.96 -4.51
N MET A 115 -4.77 -10.24 -5.13
CA MET A 115 -6.20 -10.49 -4.91
C MET A 115 -6.63 -11.87 -5.41
N LEU A 116 -6.12 -12.33 -6.56
CA LEU A 116 -6.43 -13.66 -7.08
C LEU A 116 -5.96 -14.79 -6.15
N CYS A 117 -4.92 -14.57 -5.34
CA CYS A 117 -4.47 -15.54 -4.32
C CYS A 117 -5.56 -15.85 -3.27
N TYR A 118 -6.60 -15.02 -3.13
CA TYR A 118 -7.72 -15.26 -2.23
C TYR A 118 -8.80 -16.18 -2.82
N ALA A 119 -8.89 -16.31 -4.15
CA ALA A 119 -9.90 -17.14 -4.79
C ALA A 119 -9.77 -18.64 -4.44
N PRO A 120 -8.56 -19.26 -4.40
CA PRO A 120 -8.40 -20.65 -3.97
C PRO A 120 -8.86 -20.89 -2.52
N TYR A 121 -8.70 -19.89 -1.64
CA TYR A 121 -9.12 -20.01 -0.25
C TYR A 121 -10.64 -20.03 -0.12
N ILE A 122 -11.33 -19.14 -0.84
CA ILE A 122 -12.80 -19.14 -0.91
C ILE A 122 -13.31 -20.43 -1.58
N GLY A 123 -12.63 -20.92 -2.62
CA GLY A 123 -12.99 -22.18 -3.28
C GLY A 123 -12.78 -23.42 -2.40
N ALA A 124 -11.68 -23.46 -1.64
CA ALA A 124 -11.40 -24.51 -0.66
C ALA A 124 -12.46 -24.57 0.45
N GLN A 125 -13.24 -23.50 0.62
CA GLN A 125 -14.32 -23.46 1.60
C GLN A 125 -15.51 -24.37 1.28
N PHE A 126 -15.71 -24.76 0.01
CA PHE A 126 -16.75 -25.72 -0.37
C PHE A 126 -16.41 -27.15 0.07
N TYR A 127 -15.12 -27.46 0.27
CA TYR A 127 -14.62 -28.75 0.76
C TYR A 127 -13.51 -28.54 1.80
N PRO A 128 -13.89 -28.14 3.03
CA PRO A 128 -12.93 -27.76 4.06
C PRO A 128 -12.20 -28.99 4.62
N ALA A 129 -10.95 -29.20 4.20
CA ALA A 129 -10.06 -30.24 4.72
C ALA A 129 -8.69 -29.63 5.04
N PHE A 130 -7.94 -30.23 5.97
CA PHE A 130 -6.60 -29.72 6.35
C PHE A 130 -5.68 -29.60 5.14
N PHE A 131 -5.73 -30.60 4.24
CA PHE A 131 -4.91 -30.64 3.05
C PHE A 131 -5.30 -29.60 1.98
N THR A 132 -6.52 -29.05 2.01
CA THR A 132 -6.97 -28.03 1.06
C THR A 132 -6.84 -26.61 1.64
N LEU A 133 -7.22 -26.43 2.90
CA LEU A 133 -7.21 -25.13 3.58
C LEU A 133 -5.81 -24.64 3.96
N VAL A 134 -4.91 -25.51 4.41
CA VAL A 134 -3.55 -25.08 4.81
C VAL A 134 -2.74 -24.58 3.62
N PRO A 135 -2.65 -25.30 2.47
CA PRO A 135 -1.95 -24.77 1.30
C PRO A 135 -2.62 -23.51 0.74
N ALA A 136 -3.95 -23.44 0.72
CA ALA A 136 -4.67 -22.24 0.30
C ALA A 136 -4.37 -21.05 1.23
N GLY A 137 -4.30 -21.27 2.54
CA GLY A 137 -3.91 -20.28 3.53
C GLY A 137 -2.49 -19.76 3.32
N VAL A 138 -1.53 -20.64 3.02
CA VAL A 138 -0.16 -20.23 2.68
C VAL A 138 -0.15 -19.35 1.43
N VAL A 139 -0.90 -19.71 0.37
CA VAL A 139 -1.01 -18.90 -0.85
C VAL A 139 -1.60 -17.52 -0.55
N VAL A 140 -2.64 -17.45 0.28
CA VAL A 140 -3.23 -16.19 0.74
C VAL A 140 -2.22 -15.36 1.53
N GLY A 141 -1.51 -15.95 2.49
CA GLY A 141 -0.51 -15.25 3.30
C GLY A 141 0.63 -14.69 2.44
N LEU A 142 1.07 -15.45 1.45
CA LEU A 142 2.06 -14.99 0.46
C LEU A 142 1.54 -13.82 -0.38
N GLY A 143 0.25 -13.82 -0.75
CA GLY A 143 -0.39 -12.72 -1.47
C GLY A 143 -0.75 -11.51 -0.59
N ALA A 144 -0.95 -11.68 0.72
CA ALA A 144 -1.46 -10.63 1.60
C ALA A 144 -0.48 -9.46 1.73
N ALA A 145 0.79 -9.73 2.03
CA ALA A 145 1.80 -8.67 2.16
C ALA A 145 1.95 -7.80 0.89
N PRO A 146 2.20 -8.37 -0.32
CA PRO A 146 2.32 -7.58 -1.54
C PRO A 146 1.02 -6.86 -1.91
N MET A 147 -0.16 -7.40 -1.57
CA MET A 147 -1.45 -6.73 -1.76
C MET A 147 -1.52 -5.42 -0.97
N TRP A 148 -1.25 -5.48 0.34
CA TRP A 148 -1.30 -4.33 1.23
C TRP A 148 -0.28 -3.26 0.84
N THR A 149 0.96 -3.67 0.55
CA THR A 149 2.00 -2.76 0.08
C THR A 149 1.63 -2.11 -1.25
N SER A 150 1.18 -2.89 -2.24
CA SER A 150 0.82 -2.36 -3.57
C SER A 150 -0.36 -1.40 -3.50
N LYS A 151 -1.36 -1.70 -2.68
CA LYS A 151 -2.46 -0.77 -2.37
C LYS A 151 -1.94 0.54 -1.81
N ALA A 152 -1.09 0.50 -0.78
CA ALA A 152 -0.58 1.71 -0.16
C ALA A 152 0.19 2.56 -1.19
N THR A 153 1.06 1.92 -1.97
CA THR A 153 1.77 2.56 -3.07
C THR A 153 0.82 3.14 -4.12
N TYR A 154 -0.23 2.41 -4.50
CA TYR A 154 -1.22 2.86 -5.48
C TYR A 154 -1.97 4.10 -5.01
N LEU A 155 -2.44 4.13 -3.76
CA LEU A 155 -3.12 5.27 -3.17
C LEU A 155 -2.21 6.49 -3.07
N THR A 156 -0.95 6.29 -2.66
CA THR A 156 0.07 7.36 -2.62
C THR A 156 0.33 7.93 -4.01
N GLN A 157 0.51 7.08 -5.03
CA GLN A 157 0.71 7.52 -6.41
C GLN A 157 -0.51 8.25 -6.96
N ALA A 158 -1.71 7.69 -6.76
CA ALA A 158 -2.97 8.31 -7.18
C ALA A 158 -3.20 9.65 -6.49
N GLY A 159 -2.91 9.75 -5.19
CA GLY A 159 -3.01 10.96 -4.40
C GLY A 159 -2.01 12.02 -4.84
N SER A 160 -0.76 11.63 -5.12
CA SER A 160 0.27 12.53 -5.65
C SER A 160 -0.11 13.11 -7.00
N VAL A 161 -0.61 12.28 -7.92
CA VAL A 161 -1.11 12.76 -9.21
C VAL A 161 -2.32 13.68 -9.01
N TYR A 162 -3.29 13.29 -8.17
CA TYR A 162 -4.49 14.08 -7.93
C TYR A 162 -4.16 15.46 -7.32
N ALA A 163 -3.27 15.51 -6.33
CA ALA A 163 -2.81 16.73 -5.68
C ALA A 163 -2.19 17.72 -6.67
N LYS A 164 -1.34 17.23 -7.59
CA LYS A 164 -0.78 18.06 -8.69
C LYS A 164 -1.86 18.65 -9.60
N LEU A 165 -2.99 17.97 -9.77
CA LEU A 165 -4.10 18.46 -10.60
C LEU A 165 -5.01 19.45 -9.90
N THR A 166 -5.11 19.36 -8.59
CA THR A 166 -5.93 20.25 -7.77
C THR A 166 -5.15 21.41 -7.15
N ASP A 167 -3.83 21.45 -7.33
CA ASP A 167 -2.93 22.41 -6.70
C ASP A 167 -3.08 22.39 -5.16
N GLN A 168 -3.13 21.19 -4.59
CA GLN A 168 -3.30 20.95 -3.15
C GLN A 168 -2.08 20.24 -2.58
N ALA A 169 -1.88 20.35 -1.26
CA ALA A 169 -0.83 19.63 -0.55
C ALA A 169 -0.97 18.12 -0.75
N VAL A 170 0.11 17.48 -1.22
CA VAL A 170 0.15 16.06 -1.57
C VAL A 170 -0.21 15.18 -0.38
N ASP A 171 0.40 15.43 0.77
CA ASP A 171 0.15 14.66 2.01
C ASP A 171 -1.31 14.72 2.43
N GLY A 172 -1.94 15.89 2.33
CA GLY A 172 -3.34 16.09 2.70
C GLY A 172 -4.33 15.33 1.81
N ILE A 173 -3.99 15.10 0.54
CA ILE A 173 -4.79 14.27 -0.37
C ILE A 173 -4.55 12.79 -0.12
N ILE A 174 -3.29 12.38 0.08
CA ILE A 174 -2.94 10.99 0.36
C ILE A 174 -3.67 10.52 1.61
N VAL A 175 -3.59 11.28 2.71
CA VAL A 175 -4.27 10.95 3.97
C VAL A 175 -5.79 10.83 3.76
N ARG A 176 -6.41 11.70 2.95
CA ARG A 176 -7.83 11.59 2.61
C ARG A 176 -8.17 10.33 1.83
N PHE A 177 -7.34 9.94 0.87
CA PHE A 177 -7.55 8.70 0.09
C PHE A 177 -7.38 7.46 0.97
N PHE A 178 -6.39 7.43 1.85
CA PHE A 178 -6.24 6.36 2.85
C PHE A 178 -7.41 6.35 3.83
N GLY A 179 -7.86 7.50 4.31
CA GLY A 179 -9.02 7.62 5.20
C GLY A 179 -10.30 7.09 4.55
N PHE A 180 -10.59 7.47 3.31
CA PHE A 180 -11.72 6.93 2.55
C PHE A 180 -11.62 5.41 2.37
N PHE A 181 -10.43 4.92 2.02
CA PHE A 181 -10.21 3.49 1.88
C PHE A 181 -10.46 2.75 3.20
N PHE A 182 -9.89 3.23 4.31
CA PHE A 182 -10.02 2.56 5.60
C PHE A 182 -11.44 2.66 6.15
N LEU A 183 -12.16 3.73 5.86
CA LEU A 183 -13.58 3.83 6.14
C LEU A 183 -14.36 2.73 5.42
N ALA A 184 -14.17 2.59 4.10
CA ALA A 184 -14.80 1.54 3.30
C ALA A 184 -14.41 0.12 3.80
N TRP A 185 -13.15 -0.05 4.18
CA TRP A 185 -12.66 -1.30 4.77
C TRP A 185 -13.33 -1.64 6.10
N GLN A 186 -13.43 -0.70 7.04
CA GLN A 186 -14.04 -0.97 8.35
C GLN A 186 -15.52 -1.35 8.20
N THR A 187 -16.23 -0.78 7.21
CA THR A 187 -17.58 -1.27 6.86
C THR A 187 -17.59 -2.71 6.35
N ALA A 188 -16.52 -3.20 5.74
CA ALA A 188 -16.41 -4.61 5.32
C ALA A 188 -16.53 -5.57 6.51
N GLU A 189 -15.95 -5.20 7.66
CA GLU A 189 -16.01 -5.98 8.90
C GLU A 189 -17.44 -6.04 9.45
N LEU A 190 -18.18 -4.93 9.38
CA LEU A 190 -19.59 -4.88 9.80
C LEU A 190 -20.48 -5.79 8.95
N TRP A 191 -20.21 -5.92 7.66
CA TRP A 191 -20.97 -6.80 6.76
C TRP A 191 -20.54 -8.26 6.86
N GLY A 192 -19.34 -8.52 7.37
CA GLY A 192 -18.77 -9.85 7.51
C GLY A 192 -19.11 -10.56 8.82
N ASN A 193 -19.66 -9.85 9.81
CA ASN A 193 -20.09 -10.40 11.10
C ASN A 193 -21.58 -10.75 11.10
#